data_AF-A0A516NM38-F1
#
_entry.id   AF-A0A516NM38-F1
#
_cell.length_a   1.000
_cell.length_b   1.000
_cell.length_c   1.000
_cell.angle_alpha   90.00
_cell.angle_beta   90.00
_cell.angle_gamma   90.00
#
_symmetry.space_group_name_H-M   'P 1'
#
loop_
_entity.id
_entity.type
_entity.pdbx_description
1 polymer ?
#
loop_
_entity_poly.entity_id
_entity_poly.type
_entity_poly.pdbx_seq_one_letter_code
_entity_poly.pdbx_strand_id
1 'polypeptide(L)'
;MSAALPEILDLIDGEWGTPSVDLGLALEDPVTGAPVARAVATAPERVDRALTVADNASGAITPDLLDAVADGLEPLLPRITELDARATGVPIRQTEPLGAIVSGAFRLAAEQLRSGALRADVAGVRVRRLPLGPALCLVPWNAPAPMAAHKVANALAAGCPVILKVSEFAPYSTISLAEVIADRVPAGMFQLVQGGPATGAQLVADPRVKAVSFTGGLPGGRSIATVSAPLLRPCQLELGGNNPLVVLPDADLDTAARMAAELLTTLNGQWCRALGRLILPADRAAEILDATGKRLAALRIGPPLDPETEFGPLIHSRHAHRVRAALTGRRFHAYGTLPGGGNYLEPTLLADDLTDEVFGPVAGTVTYDSVEEAVRLANAVPYGLEGYVCGSDEDLAVSVAHRIRAGEVKVNGSSIMSLHLMTPRPAWGLSGLGEEGTTETLRFFTGARVVGVEGRFALHTS
;
A
#
# COMPACT_ATOMS: atom_id res chain seq x y z
N MET A 1 -3.28 27.62 -13.70
CA MET A 1 -2.64 28.06 -12.45
C MET A 1 -2.79 26.91 -11.46
N SER A 2 -1.67 26.35 -11.03
CA SER A 2 -1.62 25.22 -10.09
C SER A 2 -2.34 25.58 -8.78
N ALA A 3 -3.44 24.91 -8.45
CA ALA A 3 -4.13 25.12 -7.17
C ALA A 3 -3.20 24.81 -6.00
N ALA A 4 -3.23 25.64 -4.95
CA ALA A 4 -2.46 25.40 -3.73
C ALA A 4 -2.80 24.03 -3.10
N LEU A 5 -1.87 23.49 -2.32
CA LEU A 5 -2.16 22.35 -1.46
C LEU A 5 -3.28 22.75 -0.48
N PRO A 6 -4.29 21.89 -0.25
CA PRO A 6 -5.37 22.21 0.68
C PRO A 6 -4.85 22.29 2.12
N GLU A 7 -5.62 22.96 2.97
CA GLU A 7 -5.38 22.93 4.41
C GLU A 7 -5.47 21.48 4.93
N ILE A 8 -4.63 21.14 5.91
CA ILE A 8 -4.69 19.83 6.56
C ILE A 8 -5.80 19.88 7.60
N LEU A 9 -6.82 19.04 7.42
CA LEU A 9 -8.00 18.97 8.29
C LEU A 9 -8.15 17.57 8.90
N ASP A 10 -8.75 17.50 10.09
CA ASP A 10 -9.32 16.29 10.66
C ASP A 10 -10.85 16.33 10.63
N LEU A 11 -11.48 15.16 10.68
CA LEU A 11 -12.92 15.01 10.74
C LEU A 11 -13.28 14.11 11.92
N ILE A 12 -13.90 14.68 12.93
CA ILE A 12 -14.26 14.00 14.16
C ILE A 12 -15.71 14.28 14.46
N ASP A 13 -16.52 13.23 14.61
CA ASP A 13 -17.95 13.34 14.94
C ASP A 13 -18.75 14.21 13.95
N GLY A 14 -18.43 14.10 12.65
CA GLY A 14 -19.04 14.94 11.61
C GLY A 14 -18.55 16.39 11.58
N GLU A 15 -17.62 16.78 12.46
CA GLU A 15 -17.07 18.14 12.54
C GLU A 15 -15.65 18.18 11.98
N TRP A 16 -15.46 18.98 10.93
CA TRP A 16 -14.15 19.35 10.42
C TRP A 16 -13.41 20.25 11.42
N GLY A 17 -12.13 19.98 11.64
CA GLY A 17 -11.27 20.78 12.51
C GLY A 17 -9.86 20.91 11.97
N THR A 18 -9.16 21.95 12.42
CA THR A 18 -7.73 22.13 12.16
C THR A 18 -6.93 21.37 13.23
N PRO A 19 -6.12 20.37 12.86
CA PRO A 19 -5.27 19.65 13.81
C PRO A 19 -4.24 20.62 14.45
N SER A 20 -4.10 20.57 15.77
CA SER A 20 -3.38 21.59 16.53
C SER A 20 -2.01 21.16 17.06
N VAL A 21 -1.68 19.87 17.00
CA VAL A 21 -0.41 19.34 17.53
C VAL A 21 0.65 19.42 16.44
N ASP A 22 1.69 20.22 16.65
CA ASP A 22 2.84 20.27 15.76
C ASP A 22 3.72 19.02 15.93
N LEU A 23 4.07 18.39 14.81
CA LEU A 23 4.95 17.22 14.78
C LEU A 23 6.44 17.61 14.69
N GLY A 24 6.77 18.90 14.60
CA GLY A 24 8.14 19.39 14.49
C GLY A 24 8.79 19.03 13.15
N LEU A 25 7.96 18.80 12.13
CA LEU A 25 8.37 18.41 10.78
C LEU A 25 7.75 19.37 9.77
N ALA A 26 8.55 19.79 8.78
CA ALA A 26 8.05 20.49 7.61
C ALA A 26 7.67 19.47 6.52
N LEU A 27 6.51 19.67 5.90
CA LEU A 27 6.17 19.05 4.64
C LEU A 27 6.85 19.85 3.53
N GLU A 28 7.38 19.16 2.54
CA GLU A 28 8.18 19.75 1.47
C GLU A 28 7.49 19.57 0.13
N ASP A 29 7.73 20.49 -0.80
CA ASP A 29 7.54 20.21 -2.22
C ASP A 29 8.67 19.29 -2.69
N PRO A 30 8.37 18.04 -3.13
CA PRO A 30 9.38 17.09 -3.59
C PRO A 30 10.31 17.63 -4.69
N VAL A 31 9.79 18.52 -5.55
CA VAL A 31 10.51 19.07 -6.71
C VAL A 31 11.57 20.07 -6.30
N THR A 32 11.29 20.89 -5.30
CA THR A 32 12.16 22.00 -4.89
C THR A 32 12.89 21.73 -3.57
N GLY A 33 12.37 20.83 -2.74
CA GLY A 33 12.80 20.61 -1.36
C GLY A 33 12.38 21.74 -0.42
N ALA A 34 11.59 22.70 -0.88
CA ALA A 34 11.16 23.84 -0.09
C ALA A 34 10.00 23.44 0.83
N PRO A 35 9.94 23.96 2.08
CA PRO A 35 8.83 23.69 2.97
C PRO A 35 7.53 24.32 2.43
N VAL A 36 6.44 23.55 2.43
CA VAL A 36 5.10 23.98 1.97
C VAL A 36 4.07 24.05 3.10
N ALA A 37 4.24 23.26 4.16
CA ALA A 37 3.36 23.25 5.32
C ALA A 37 4.09 22.66 6.54
N ARG A 38 3.46 22.77 7.72
CA ARG A 38 3.87 22.01 8.91
C ARG A 38 3.10 20.70 8.95
N ALA A 39 3.77 19.61 9.31
CA ALA A 39 3.10 18.37 9.62
C ALA A 39 2.40 18.52 10.99
N VAL A 40 1.12 18.20 11.02
CA VAL A 40 0.27 18.36 12.20
C VAL A 40 -0.43 17.06 12.57
N ALA A 41 -0.89 16.98 13.81
CA ALA A 41 -1.66 15.85 14.33
C ALA A 41 -2.93 16.33 15.04
N THR A 42 -3.96 15.49 14.98
CA THR A 42 -5.19 15.66 15.74
C THR A 42 -4.87 15.64 17.22
N ALA A 43 -5.46 16.58 17.97
CA ALA A 43 -5.26 16.68 19.41
C ALA A 43 -5.70 15.39 20.13
N PRO A 44 -5.02 14.94 21.20
CA PRO A 44 -5.34 13.70 21.90
C PRO A 44 -6.81 13.61 22.35
N GLU A 45 -7.42 14.72 22.73
CA GLU A 45 -8.83 14.80 23.15
C GLU A 45 -9.79 14.57 21.99
N ARG A 46 -9.45 15.07 20.79
CA ARG A 46 -10.20 14.81 19.56
C ARG A 46 -10.02 13.35 19.10
N VAL A 47 -8.83 12.77 19.28
CA VAL A 47 -8.61 11.34 19.04
C VAL A 47 -9.49 10.48 19.96
N ASP A 48 -9.58 10.82 21.25
CA ASP A 48 -10.46 10.13 22.19
C ASP A 48 -11.95 10.29 21.84
N ARG A 49 -12.36 11.48 21.37
CA ARG A 49 -13.72 11.69 20.83
C ARG A 49 -13.98 10.79 19.63
N ALA A 50 -13.06 10.69 18.66
CA ALA A 50 -13.20 9.78 17.51
C ALA A 50 -13.37 8.32 17.95
N LEU A 51 -12.60 7.87 18.93
CA LEU A 51 -12.72 6.51 19.50
C LEU A 51 -14.09 6.30 20.15
N THR A 52 -14.55 7.26 20.95
CA THR A 52 -15.86 7.21 21.63
C THR A 52 -17.02 7.19 20.62
N VAL A 53 -16.95 8.03 19.59
CA VAL A 53 -17.99 8.12 18.57
C VAL A 53 -18.03 6.84 17.75
N ALA A 54 -16.87 6.32 17.32
CA ALA A 54 -16.81 5.06 16.59
C ALA A 54 -17.35 3.88 17.40
N ASP A 55 -17.06 3.80 18.70
CA ASP A 55 -17.52 2.71 19.58
C ASP A 55 -19.05 2.71 19.80
N ASN A 56 -19.66 3.89 19.75
CA ASN A 56 -21.12 4.05 19.87
C ASN A 56 -21.85 4.13 18.52
N ALA A 57 -21.12 4.16 17.41
CA ALA A 57 -21.70 4.33 16.10
C ALA A 57 -22.57 3.13 15.73
N SER A 58 -23.70 3.43 15.12
CA SER A 58 -24.61 2.43 14.58
C SER A 58 -25.19 2.94 13.28
N GLY A 59 -25.42 2.03 12.34
CA GLY A 59 -25.91 2.38 11.02
C GLY A 59 -25.70 1.25 10.05
N ALA A 60 -26.63 1.09 9.11
CA ALA A 60 -26.49 0.10 8.05
C ALA A 60 -25.71 0.71 6.90
N ILE A 61 -24.61 0.06 6.51
CA ILE A 61 -23.95 0.30 5.24
C ILE A 61 -24.60 -0.59 4.19
N THR A 62 -25.18 0.01 3.16
CA THR A 62 -25.85 -0.70 2.06
C THR A 62 -24.99 -0.64 0.79
N PRO A 63 -25.18 -1.57 -0.17
CA PRO A 63 -24.55 -1.48 -1.47
C PRO A 63 -24.78 -0.13 -2.17
N ASP A 64 -26.01 0.38 -2.11
CA ASP A 64 -26.38 1.64 -2.78
C ASP A 64 -25.71 2.86 -2.14
N LEU A 65 -25.45 2.82 -0.83
CA LEU A 65 -24.67 3.85 -0.14
C LEU A 65 -23.21 3.84 -0.61
N LEU A 66 -22.59 2.66 -0.68
CA LEU A 66 -21.21 2.52 -1.17
C LEU A 66 -21.09 2.96 -2.63
N ASP A 67 -22.07 2.62 -3.46
CA ASP A 67 -22.17 3.12 -4.83
C ASP A 67 -22.30 4.64 -4.89
N ALA A 68 -23.13 5.24 -4.03
CA ALA A 68 -23.25 6.69 -3.94
C ALA A 68 -21.92 7.36 -3.52
N VAL A 69 -21.12 6.72 -2.66
CA VAL A 69 -19.77 7.18 -2.32
C VAL A 69 -18.86 7.14 -3.54
N ALA A 70 -18.85 6.03 -4.28
CA ALA A 70 -18.10 5.92 -5.53
C ALA A 70 -18.48 7.02 -6.53
N ASP A 71 -19.79 7.25 -6.73
CA ASP A 71 -20.31 8.31 -7.61
C ASP A 71 -19.88 9.71 -7.17
N GLY A 72 -19.76 9.95 -5.87
CA GLY A 72 -19.26 11.22 -5.33
C GLY A 72 -17.76 11.43 -5.53
N LEU A 73 -16.98 10.35 -5.60
CA LEU A 73 -15.53 10.40 -5.76
C LEU A 73 -15.11 10.57 -7.23
N GLU A 74 -15.90 10.07 -8.17
CA GLU A 74 -15.56 10.07 -9.61
C GLU A 74 -15.18 11.47 -10.14
N PRO A 75 -15.94 12.56 -9.85
CA PRO A 75 -15.58 13.90 -10.31
C PRO A 75 -14.33 14.47 -9.63
N LEU A 76 -13.92 13.92 -8.48
CA LEU A 76 -12.77 14.36 -7.72
C LEU A 76 -11.48 13.61 -8.08
N LEU A 77 -11.55 12.53 -8.87
CA LEU A 77 -10.38 11.72 -9.21
C LEU A 77 -9.22 12.55 -9.80
N PRO A 78 -9.42 13.46 -10.78
CA PRO A 78 -8.31 14.28 -11.29
C PRO A 78 -7.65 15.13 -10.21
N ARG A 79 -8.42 15.66 -9.26
CA ARG A 79 -7.89 16.45 -8.15
C ARG A 79 -7.14 15.56 -7.16
N ILE A 80 -7.67 14.39 -6.84
CA ILE A 80 -7.07 13.42 -5.92
C ILE A 80 -5.71 12.94 -6.45
N THR A 81 -5.64 12.56 -7.72
CA THR A 81 -4.40 12.03 -8.34
C THR A 81 -3.35 13.12 -8.54
N GLU A 82 -3.77 14.36 -8.82
CA GLU A 82 -2.88 15.53 -8.82
C GLU A 82 -2.30 15.79 -7.42
N LEU A 83 -3.12 15.71 -6.37
CA LEU A 83 -2.67 15.88 -4.99
C LEU A 83 -1.70 14.77 -4.57
N ASP A 84 -1.97 13.52 -4.94
CA ASP A 84 -1.06 12.40 -4.73
C ASP A 84 0.28 12.65 -5.43
N ALA A 85 0.27 13.05 -6.70
CA ALA A 85 1.49 13.33 -7.46
C ALA A 85 2.31 14.46 -6.82
N ARG A 86 1.65 15.56 -6.42
CA ARG A 86 2.28 16.70 -5.74
C ARG A 86 2.90 16.32 -4.40
N ALA A 87 2.16 15.57 -3.59
CA ALA A 87 2.58 15.24 -2.24
C ALA A 87 3.72 14.22 -2.23
N THR A 88 3.69 13.25 -3.14
CA THR A 88 4.59 12.10 -3.11
C THR A 88 5.79 12.20 -4.04
N GLY A 89 5.74 13.12 -5.00
CA GLY A 89 6.71 13.24 -6.08
C GLY A 89 6.52 12.20 -7.20
N VAL A 90 5.53 11.31 -7.10
CA VAL A 90 5.22 10.32 -8.12
C VAL A 90 4.66 11.02 -9.37
N PRO A 91 5.13 10.67 -10.58
CA PRO A 91 4.60 11.25 -11.82
C PRO A 91 3.10 11.03 -11.98
N ILE A 92 2.40 12.05 -12.49
CA ILE A 92 0.95 12.09 -12.68
C ILE A 92 0.47 10.96 -13.58
N ARG A 93 1.27 10.59 -14.60
CA ARG A 93 1.03 9.43 -15.47
C ARG A 93 0.97 8.08 -14.72
N GLN A 94 1.50 8.02 -13.50
CA GLN A 94 1.43 6.84 -12.63
C GLN A 94 0.35 6.98 -11.55
N THR A 95 0.11 8.18 -10.99
CA THR A 95 -0.96 8.38 -10.00
C THR A 95 -2.35 8.40 -10.62
N GLU A 96 -2.52 8.89 -11.84
CA GLU A 96 -3.80 8.92 -12.56
C GLU A 96 -4.45 7.54 -12.71
N PRO A 97 -3.76 6.51 -13.25
CA PRO A 97 -4.32 5.15 -13.31
C PRO A 97 -4.68 4.58 -11.94
N LEU A 98 -3.92 4.92 -10.88
CA LEU A 98 -4.23 4.49 -9.52
C LEU A 98 -5.51 5.14 -8.95
N GLY A 99 -5.92 6.27 -9.50
CA GLY A 99 -7.20 6.92 -9.17
C GLY A 99 -8.41 6.00 -9.35
N ALA A 100 -8.35 5.05 -10.29
CA ALA A 100 -9.43 4.06 -10.49
C ALA A 100 -9.70 3.20 -9.25
N ILE A 101 -8.71 3.01 -8.36
CA ILE A 101 -8.88 2.28 -7.09
C ILE A 101 -9.77 3.08 -6.12
N VAL A 102 -9.74 4.42 -6.19
CA VAL A 102 -10.40 5.30 -5.21
C VAL A 102 -11.91 5.13 -5.25
N SER A 103 -12.55 5.27 -6.42
CA SER A 103 -13.99 4.97 -6.57
C SER A 103 -14.25 3.47 -6.71
N GLY A 104 -13.36 2.75 -7.40
CA GLY A 104 -13.49 1.31 -7.66
C GLY A 104 -13.55 0.45 -6.39
N ALA A 105 -12.83 0.82 -5.32
CA ALA A 105 -12.88 0.08 -4.05
C ALA A 105 -14.30 0.05 -3.45
N PHE A 106 -15.03 1.16 -3.52
CA PHE A 106 -16.40 1.25 -3.02
C PHE A 106 -17.38 0.49 -3.91
N ARG A 107 -17.21 0.56 -5.25
CA ARG A 107 -17.97 -0.26 -6.21
C ARG A 107 -17.81 -1.76 -5.95
N LEU A 108 -16.56 -2.21 -5.77
CA LEU A 108 -16.27 -3.61 -5.49
C LEU A 108 -16.86 -4.04 -4.16
N ALA A 109 -16.76 -3.20 -3.12
CA ALA A 109 -17.36 -3.47 -1.83
C ALA A 109 -18.89 -3.57 -1.91
N ALA A 110 -19.56 -2.71 -2.69
CA ALA A 110 -20.99 -2.81 -2.97
C ALA A 110 -21.35 -4.14 -3.64
N GLU A 111 -20.58 -4.54 -4.65
CA GLU A 111 -20.77 -5.81 -5.37
C GLU A 111 -20.55 -7.03 -4.47
N GLN A 112 -19.57 -6.98 -3.57
CA GLN A 112 -19.35 -8.02 -2.57
C GLN A 112 -20.57 -8.21 -1.65
N LEU A 113 -21.23 -7.11 -1.27
CA LEU A 113 -22.45 -7.19 -0.46
C LEU A 113 -23.62 -7.77 -1.26
N ARG A 114 -23.78 -7.38 -2.54
CA ARG A 114 -24.82 -7.92 -3.43
C ARG A 114 -24.65 -9.41 -3.70
N SER A 115 -23.41 -9.85 -3.93
CA SER A 115 -23.07 -11.27 -4.12
C SER A 115 -23.16 -12.11 -2.84
N GLY A 116 -23.43 -11.48 -1.69
CA GLY A 116 -23.65 -12.18 -0.43
C GLY A 116 -22.36 -12.65 0.26
N ALA A 117 -21.23 -11.97 0.04
CA ALA A 117 -19.92 -12.34 0.60
C ALA A 117 -19.88 -12.49 2.14
N LEU A 118 -20.87 -11.93 2.84
CA LEU A 118 -21.05 -12.01 4.29
C LEU A 118 -21.94 -13.18 4.76
N ARG A 119 -22.36 -14.08 3.86
CA ARG A 119 -23.26 -15.20 4.16
C ARG A 119 -22.75 -16.50 3.54
N ALA A 120 -22.90 -17.62 4.26
CA ALA A 120 -22.51 -18.95 3.77
C ALA A 120 -23.35 -20.06 4.44
N ASP A 121 -24.66 -20.09 4.16
CA ASP A 121 -25.57 -21.06 4.79
C ASP A 121 -25.32 -22.48 4.26
N VAL A 122 -25.29 -23.47 5.16
CA VAL A 122 -25.01 -24.87 4.84
C VAL A 122 -26.01 -25.76 5.56
N ALA A 123 -26.79 -26.56 4.81
CA ALA A 123 -27.69 -27.58 5.36
C ALA A 123 -28.62 -27.09 6.51
N GLY A 124 -29.22 -25.90 6.37
CA GLY A 124 -30.10 -25.31 7.39
C GLY A 124 -29.36 -24.59 8.53
N VAL A 125 -28.04 -24.65 8.57
CA VAL A 125 -27.18 -23.86 9.47
C VAL A 125 -26.84 -22.54 8.80
N ARG A 126 -27.12 -21.43 9.48
CA ARG A 126 -26.85 -20.09 8.99
C ARG A 126 -25.46 -19.63 9.40
N VAL A 127 -24.65 -19.19 8.44
CA VAL A 127 -23.35 -18.54 8.72
C VAL A 127 -23.44 -17.10 8.28
N ARG A 128 -23.27 -16.19 9.24
CA ARG A 128 -23.27 -14.74 9.03
C ARG A 128 -21.92 -14.18 9.46
N ARG A 129 -21.30 -13.37 8.62
CA ARG A 129 -20.13 -12.57 8.98
C ARG A 129 -20.60 -11.23 9.51
N LEU A 130 -20.23 -10.92 10.75
CA LEU A 130 -20.64 -9.73 11.47
C LEU A 130 -19.43 -8.82 11.70
N PRO A 131 -19.61 -7.49 11.72
CA PRO A 131 -18.51 -6.57 11.98
C PRO A 131 -17.85 -6.87 13.32
N LEU A 132 -16.53 -6.74 13.38
CA LEU A 132 -15.78 -6.88 14.63
C LEU A 132 -15.98 -5.69 15.58
N GLY A 133 -16.38 -4.53 15.06
CA GLY A 133 -16.50 -3.25 15.79
C GLY A 133 -15.61 -2.18 15.16
N PRO A 134 -15.24 -1.10 15.88
CA PRO A 134 -14.40 -0.05 15.35
C PRO A 134 -13.11 -0.56 14.70
N ALA A 135 -12.94 -0.25 13.42
CA ALA A 135 -11.79 -0.62 12.61
C ALA A 135 -10.83 0.57 12.48
N LEU A 136 -9.56 0.35 12.81
CA LEU A 136 -8.50 1.32 12.60
C LEU A 136 -7.79 1.01 11.27
N CYS A 137 -7.88 1.94 10.33
CA CYS A 137 -7.22 1.87 9.03
C CYS A 137 -6.05 2.85 9.01
N LEU A 138 -4.83 2.36 8.91
CA LEU A 138 -3.60 3.16 8.87
C LEU A 138 -2.95 3.01 7.50
N VAL A 139 -2.73 4.14 6.81
CA VAL A 139 -2.28 4.13 5.40
C VAL A 139 -0.95 4.87 5.18
N PRO A 140 -0.14 4.42 4.21
CA PRO A 140 1.16 4.98 3.92
C PRO A 140 1.04 6.25 3.07
N TRP A 141 2.15 6.93 2.86
CA TRP A 141 2.22 8.13 2.04
C TRP A 141 2.40 7.85 0.54
N ASN A 142 2.84 6.67 0.12
CA ASN A 142 3.23 6.41 -1.29
C ASN A 142 2.04 6.20 -2.24
N ALA A 143 0.86 5.85 -1.72
CA ALA A 143 -0.39 5.76 -2.46
C ALA A 143 -1.57 6.08 -1.51
N PRO A 144 -1.67 7.31 -0.99
CA PRO A 144 -2.44 7.59 0.22
C PRO A 144 -3.95 7.46 -0.01
N ALA A 145 -4.50 8.04 -1.09
CA ALA A 145 -5.93 7.93 -1.39
C ALA A 145 -6.34 6.50 -1.85
N PRO A 146 -5.62 5.82 -2.78
CA PRO A 146 -5.93 4.44 -3.14
C PRO A 146 -5.94 3.46 -1.95
N MET A 147 -4.95 3.56 -1.05
CA MET A 147 -4.88 2.69 0.13
C MET A 147 -5.96 3.01 1.16
N ALA A 148 -6.28 4.30 1.35
CA ALA A 148 -7.40 4.71 2.20
C ALA A 148 -8.72 4.17 1.68
N ALA A 149 -9.03 4.38 0.39
CA ALA A 149 -10.25 3.89 -0.22
C ALA A 149 -10.39 2.37 -0.10
N HIS A 150 -9.32 1.62 -0.42
CA HIS A 150 -9.31 0.16 -0.29
C HIS A 150 -9.72 -0.32 1.10
N LYS A 151 -9.06 0.18 2.15
CA LYS A 151 -9.31 -0.27 3.52
C LYS A 151 -10.66 0.22 4.05
N VAL A 152 -11.00 1.48 3.81
CA VAL A 152 -12.23 2.11 4.32
C VAL A 152 -13.46 1.49 3.68
N ALA A 153 -13.47 1.29 2.35
CA ALA A 153 -14.61 0.67 1.66
C ALA A 153 -14.92 -0.73 2.21
N ASN A 154 -13.90 -1.56 2.41
CA ASN A 154 -14.05 -2.91 2.94
C ASN A 154 -14.47 -2.94 4.42
N ALA A 155 -13.92 -2.05 5.25
CA ALA A 155 -14.31 -1.95 6.66
C ALA A 155 -15.76 -1.48 6.82
N LEU A 156 -16.18 -0.46 6.05
CA LEU A 156 -17.56 0.01 6.03
C LEU A 156 -18.50 -1.09 5.51
N ALA A 157 -18.15 -1.79 4.43
CA ALA A 157 -18.95 -2.88 3.91
C ALA A 157 -19.10 -4.04 4.90
N ALA A 158 -18.08 -4.32 5.72
CA ALA A 158 -18.19 -5.26 6.84
C ALA A 158 -19.17 -4.79 7.93
N GLY A 159 -19.53 -3.50 7.94
CA GLY A 159 -20.37 -2.85 8.94
C GLY A 159 -19.59 -2.23 10.10
N CYS A 160 -18.27 -2.05 9.96
CA CYS A 160 -17.42 -1.49 11.01
C CYS A 160 -17.44 0.04 10.95
N PRO A 161 -17.60 0.75 12.07
CA PRO A 161 -17.19 2.14 12.19
C PRO A 161 -15.69 2.26 11.91
N VAL A 162 -15.25 3.25 11.14
CA VAL A 162 -13.86 3.36 10.66
C VAL A 162 -13.19 4.60 11.22
N ILE A 163 -11.99 4.42 11.76
CA ILE A 163 -11.04 5.49 12.06
C ILE A 163 -9.91 5.37 11.04
N LEU A 164 -9.86 6.30 10.09
CA LEU A 164 -8.77 6.41 9.12
C LEU A 164 -7.69 7.32 9.69
N LYS A 165 -6.48 6.79 9.86
CA LYS A 165 -5.29 7.59 10.19
C LYS A 165 -4.33 7.57 9.01
N VAL A 166 -4.06 8.75 8.47
CA VAL A 166 -3.25 8.92 7.27
C VAL A 166 -1.81 9.29 7.62
N SER A 167 -0.88 9.07 6.70
CA SER A 167 0.50 9.48 6.93
C SER A 167 0.61 11.00 6.97
N GLU A 168 1.34 11.49 7.95
CA GLU A 168 1.65 12.90 8.13
C GLU A 168 2.39 13.51 6.93
N PHE A 169 3.04 12.70 6.09
CA PHE A 169 3.81 13.16 4.93
C PHE A 169 2.98 13.44 3.67
N ALA A 170 1.78 12.84 3.54
CA ALA A 170 0.92 13.03 2.36
C ALA A 170 -0.57 13.02 2.74
N PRO A 171 -1.05 14.01 3.53
CA PRO A 171 -2.42 14.01 4.05
C PRO A 171 -3.46 14.49 3.04
N TYR A 172 -3.05 15.21 1.99
CA TYR A 172 -3.91 16.13 1.25
C TYR A 172 -5.07 15.47 0.48
N SER A 173 -4.80 14.42 -0.28
CA SER A 173 -5.81 13.77 -1.14
C SER A 173 -6.89 13.03 -0.34
N THR A 174 -6.52 12.52 0.84
CA THR A 174 -7.43 11.79 1.73
C THR A 174 -8.50 12.66 2.35
N ILE A 175 -8.31 13.99 2.37
CA ILE A 175 -9.32 14.94 2.83
C ILE A 175 -10.52 14.95 1.87
N SER A 176 -10.28 15.05 0.56
CA SER A 176 -11.34 14.97 -0.45
C SER A 176 -12.07 13.63 -0.44
N LEU A 177 -11.35 12.54 -0.17
CA LEU A 177 -11.96 11.22 0.06
C LEU A 177 -12.87 11.25 1.30
N ALA A 178 -12.40 11.80 2.41
CA ALA A 178 -13.13 11.90 3.66
C ALA A 178 -14.40 12.75 3.56
N GLU A 179 -14.37 13.87 2.83
CA GLU A 179 -15.53 14.72 2.54
C GLU A 179 -16.67 13.91 1.92
N VAL A 180 -16.39 13.16 0.86
CA VAL A 180 -17.41 12.38 0.16
C VAL A 180 -17.98 11.26 1.02
N ILE A 181 -17.13 10.56 1.76
CA ILE A 181 -17.53 9.45 2.63
C ILE A 181 -18.43 9.97 3.76
N ALA A 182 -17.97 10.99 4.48
CA ALA A 182 -18.63 11.53 5.65
C ALA A 182 -20.04 12.06 5.35
N ASP A 183 -20.23 12.66 4.18
CA ASP A 183 -21.52 13.18 3.73
C ASP A 183 -22.57 12.09 3.48
N ARG A 184 -22.14 10.83 3.33
CA ARG A 184 -22.99 9.72 2.88
C ARG A 184 -23.18 8.64 3.92
N VAL A 185 -22.16 8.37 4.74
CA VAL A 185 -22.25 7.32 5.77
C VAL A 185 -23.06 7.81 6.98
N PRO A 186 -23.68 6.91 7.75
CA PRO A 186 -24.33 7.27 9.01
C PRO A 186 -23.36 7.96 9.98
N ALA A 187 -23.89 8.84 10.83
CA ALA A 187 -23.11 9.57 11.82
C ALA A 187 -22.24 8.63 12.66
N GLY A 188 -20.97 9.00 12.82
CA GLY A 188 -19.98 8.24 13.59
C GLY A 188 -19.36 7.02 12.87
N MET A 189 -19.86 6.63 11.70
CA MET A 189 -19.31 5.48 10.96
C MET A 189 -17.95 5.75 10.32
N PHE A 190 -17.53 7.00 10.19
CA PHE A 190 -16.23 7.37 9.63
C PHE A 190 -15.61 8.56 10.36
N GLN A 191 -14.32 8.47 10.65
CA GLN A 191 -13.50 9.52 11.26
C GLN A 191 -12.19 9.63 10.47
N LEU A 192 -11.69 10.85 10.25
CA LEU A 192 -10.35 11.11 9.69
C LEU A 192 -9.47 11.71 10.78
N VAL A 193 -8.37 11.04 11.10
CA VAL A 193 -7.40 11.45 12.11
C VAL A 193 -6.05 11.74 11.46
N GLN A 194 -5.47 12.88 11.80
CA GLN A 194 -4.14 13.28 11.34
C GLN A 194 -3.08 12.92 12.40
N GLY A 195 -1.87 12.59 11.95
CA GLY A 195 -0.69 12.62 12.82
C GLY A 195 0.37 11.58 12.50
N GLY A 196 1.39 11.49 13.34
CA GLY A 196 2.53 10.56 13.18
C GLY A 196 2.48 9.33 14.10
N PRO A 197 3.63 8.72 14.41
CA PRO A 197 3.72 7.50 15.22
C PRO A 197 3.02 7.58 16.58
N ALA A 198 3.06 8.73 17.26
CA ALA A 198 2.43 8.91 18.57
C ALA A 198 0.90 8.74 18.51
N THR A 199 0.23 9.40 17.55
CA THR A 199 -1.21 9.24 17.31
C THR A 199 -1.55 7.80 16.93
N GLY A 200 -0.70 7.15 16.12
CA GLY A 200 -0.88 5.74 15.78
C GLY A 200 -0.80 4.84 17.02
N ALA A 201 0.18 5.07 17.89
CA ALA A 201 0.34 4.32 19.13
C ALA A 201 -0.86 4.51 20.08
N GLN A 202 -1.38 5.74 20.22
CA GLN A 202 -2.58 6.02 21.00
C GLN A 202 -3.78 5.21 20.49
N LEU A 203 -4.05 5.28 19.18
CA LEU A 203 -5.18 4.57 18.56
C LEU A 203 -5.05 3.05 18.69
N VAL A 204 -3.85 2.51 18.43
CA VAL A 204 -3.61 1.07 18.49
C VAL A 204 -3.64 0.57 19.94
N ALA A 205 -3.23 1.35 20.95
CA ALA A 205 -3.31 0.89 22.34
C ALA A 205 -4.75 0.81 22.88
N ASP A 206 -5.72 1.45 22.22
CA ASP A 206 -7.07 1.58 22.76
C ASP A 206 -7.92 0.30 22.60
N PRO A 207 -8.58 -0.18 23.67
CA PRO A 207 -9.39 -1.41 23.63
C PRO A 207 -10.72 -1.27 22.86
N ARG A 208 -11.16 -0.05 22.52
CA ARG A 208 -12.36 0.17 21.68
C ARG A 208 -12.10 -0.23 20.23
N VAL A 209 -10.87 -0.11 19.75
CA VAL A 209 -10.48 -0.60 18.42
C VAL A 209 -10.49 -2.13 18.39
N LYS A 210 -11.24 -2.73 17.45
CA LYS A 210 -11.46 -4.18 17.36
C LYS A 210 -10.75 -4.86 16.20
N ALA A 211 -10.28 -4.09 15.22
CA ALA A 211 -9.46 -4.59 14.12
C ALA A 211 -8.50 -3.50 13.65
N VAL A 212 -7.27 -3.88 13.27
CA VAL A 212 -6.27 -2.95 12.74
C VAL A 212 -5.84 -3.41 11.36
N SER A 213 -6.07 -2.60 10.33
CA SER A 213 -5.51 -2.79 8.99
C SER A 213 -4.45 -1.72 8.74
N PHE A 214 -3.20 -2.12 8.59
CA PHE A 214 -2.05 -1.24 8.44
C PHE A 214 -1.28 -1.56 7.16
N THR A 215 -0.95 -0.52 6.41
CA THR A 215 0.04 -0.61 5.33
C THR A 215 1.16 0.38 5.61
N GLY A 216 2.42 -0.08 5.60
CA GLY A 216 3.57 0.78 5.87
C GLY A 216 4.85 0.02 6.20
N GLY A 217 5.82 0.70 6.83
CA GLY A 217 7.13 0.09 7.09
C GLY A 217 7.11 -0.99 8.19
N LEU A 218 8.06 -1.93 8.10
CA LEU A 218 8.26 -3.01 9.07
C LEU A 218 8.33 -2.55 10.56
N PRO A 219 9.00 -1.43 10.92
CA PRO A 219 9.00 -0.95 12.30
C PRO A 219 7.58 -0.62 12.83
N GLY A 220 6.74 -0.03 11.98
CA GLY A 220 5.34 0.27 12.31
C GLY A 220 4.52 -1.00 12.50
N GLY A 221 4.65 -1.96 11.57
CA GLY A 221 3.99 -3.26 11.65
C GLY A 221 4.35 -4.03 12.92
N ARG A 222 5.64 -4.08 13.29
CA ARG A 222 6.11 -4.73 14.53
C ARG A 222 5.54 -4.07 15.78
N SER A 223 5.51 -2.74 15.80
CA SER A 223 4.91 -1.97 16.90
C SER A 223 3.44 -2.33 17.07
N ILE A 224 2.68 -2.33 15.97
CA ILE A 224 1.24 -2.66 15.98
C ILE A 224 1.00 -4.10 16.44
N ALA A 225 1.75 -5.07 15.92
CA ALA A 225 1.64 -6.47 16.32
C ALA A 225 1.93 -6.64 17.82
N THR A 226 2.96 -5.96 18.34
CA THR A 226 3.34 -6.01 19.75
C THR A 226 2.23 -5.46 20.66
N VAL A 227 1.66 -4.31 20.30
CA VAL A 227 0.58 -3.69 21.08
C VAL A 227 -0.75 -4.46 20.97
N SER A 228 -0.99 -5.10 19.82
CA SER A 228 -2.24 -5.83 19.57
C SER A 228 -2.27 -7.23 20.20
N ALA A 229 -1.11 -7.85 20.43
CA ALA A 229 -1.03 -9.21 20.95
C ALA A 229 -1.68 -9.40 22.34
N PRO A 230 -1.45 -8.53 23.35
CA PRO A 230 -2.13 -8.64 24.65
C PRO A 230 -3.65 -8.49 24.58
N LEU A 231 -4.16 -7.81 23.54
CA LEU A 231 -5.58 -7.59 23.30
C LEU A 231 -6.21 -8.70 22.45
N LEU A 232 -5.40 -9.66 21.95
CA LEU A 232 -5.77 -10.65 20.93
C LEU A 232 -6.49 -10.01 19.73
N ARG A 233 -6.10 -8.78 19.39
CA ARG A 233 -6.78 -8.00 18.36
C ARG A 233 -6.25 -8.39 16.98
N PRO A 234 -7.14 -8.75 16.03
CA PRO A 234 -6.72 -9.09 14.67
C PRO A 234 -6.02 -7.91 14.00
N CYS A 235 -4.92 -8.22 13.31
CA CYS A 235 -4.14 -7.29 12.52
C CYS A 235 -3.99 -7.83 11.09
N GLN A 236 -4.24 -6.96 10.12
CA GLN A 236 -3.89 -7.16 8.71
C GLN A 236 -2.75 -6.18 8.43
N LEU A 237 -1.56 -6.71 8.20
CA LEU A 237 -0.34 -5.94 8.05
C LEU A 237 0.22 -6.17 6.64
N GLU A 238 0.23 -5.13 5.81
CA GLU A 238 0.94 -5.09 4.54
C GLU A 238 2.19 -4.25 4.70
N LEU A 239 3.36 -4.88 4.65
CA LEU A 239 4.64 -4.27 4.96
C LEU A 239 5.55 -4.22 3.73
N GLY A 240 6.79 -3.81 3.95
CA GLY A 240 7.81 -3.75 2.92
C GLY A 240 8.22 -5.11 2.36
N GLY A 241 8.91 -5.06 1.23
CA GLY A 241 9.47 -6.23 0.57
C GLY A 241 10.95 -6.03 0.22
N ASN A 242 11.58 -7.11 -0.23
CA ASN A 242 12.87 -7.03 -0.89
C ASN A 242 12.83 -7.96 -2.11
N ASN A 243 12.04 -7.52 -3.09
CA ASN A 243 11.45 -8.40 -4.08
C ASN A 243 12.49 -8.81 -5.13
N PRO A 244 12.67 -10.13 -5.38
CA PRO A 244 13.62 -10.61 -6.37
C PRO A 244 13.03 -10.53 -7.78
N LEU A 245 13.84 -10.10 -8.75
CA LEU A 245 13.66 -10.43 -10.16
C LEU A 245 14.71 -11.46 -10.56
N VAL A 246 14.26 -12.69 -10.81
CA VAL A 246 15.09 -13.77 -11.34
C VAL A 246 15.02 -13.75 -12.87
N VAL A 247 16.14 -13.48 -13.52
CA VAL A 247 16.27 -13.56 -14.97
C VAL A 247 16.83 -14.94 -15.33
N LEU A 248 16.09 -15.74 -16.09
CA LEU A 248 16.51 -17.06 -16.54
C LEU A 248 17.51 -16.99 -17.71
N PRO A 249 18.32 -18.04 -17.94
CA PRO A 249 19.36 -18.02 -18.97
C PRO A 249 18.82 -17.82 -20.39
N ASP A 250 17.58 -18.22 -20.65
CA ASP A 250 16.87 -18.11 -21.93
C ASP A 250 16.08 -16.81 -22.08
N ALA A 251 16.04 -15.95 -21.06
CA ALA A 251 15.24 -14.73 -21.07
C ALA A 251 15.62 -13.79 -22.23
N ASP A 252 14.62 -13.25 -22.91
CA ASP A 252 14.81 -12.16 -23.86
C ASP A 252 15.47 -10.94 -23.18
N LEU A 253 16.54 -10.42 -23.79
CA LEU A 253 17.35 -9.35 -23.22
C LEU A 253 16.55 -8.06 -23.02
N ASP A 254 15.71 -7.71 -24.01
CA ASP A 254 14.93 -6.47 -23.97
C ASP A 254 13.86 -6.52 -22.88
N THR A 255 13.19 -7.67 -22.76
CA THR A 255 12.18 -7.95 -21.74
C THR A 255 12.79 -7.90 -20.34
N ALA A 256 13.91 -8.57 -20.11
CA ALA A 256 14.61 -8.56 -18.82
C ALA A 256 15.05 -7.15 -18.41
N ALA A 257 15.65 -6.40 -19.34
CA ALA A 257 16.10 -5.04 -19.11
C ALA A 257 14.94 -4.07 -18.85
N ARG A 258 13.81 -4.24 -19.56
CA ARG A 258 12.59 -3.46 -19.33
C ARG A 258 12.01 -3.73 -17.96
N MET A 259 11.84 -5.00 -17.58
CA MET A 259 11.31 -5.38 -16.27
C MET A 259 12.18 -4.82 -15.14
N ALA A 260 13.51 -4.95 -15.23
CA ALA A 260 14.42 -4.41 -14.24
C ALA A 260 14.29 -2.88 -14.10
N ALA A 261 14.20 -2.15 -15.22
CA ALA A 261 14.05 -0.70 -15.20
C ALA A 261 12.70 -0.24 -14.64
N GLU A 262 11.60 -0.86 -15.07
CA GLU A 262 10.24 -0.50 -14.64
C GLU A 262 10.02 -0.82 -13.15
N LEU A 263 10.46 -2.00 -12.68
CA LEU A 263 10.30 -2.39 -11.29
C LEU A 263 11.16 -1.53 -10.32
N LEU A 264 12.29 -1.00 -10.80
CA LEU A 264 13.14 -0.11 -10.01
C LEU A 264 12.54 1.31 -9.90
N THR A 265 11.77 1.75 -10.88
CA THR A 265 11.39 3.17 -11.04
C THR A 265 9.90 3.46 -10.90
N THR A 266 9.05 2.43 -10.89
CA THR A 266 7.62 2.56 -10.56
C THR A 266 7.44 3.19 -9.18
N LEU A 267 6.57 4.21 -9.08
CA LEU A 267 6.39 5.11 -7.93
C LEU A 267 7.71 5.69 -7.38
N ASN A 268 8.66 5.96 -8.27
CA ASN A 268 10.01 6.43 -7.96
C ASN A 268 10.83 5.46 -7.09
N GLY A 269 10.51 4.16 -7.15
CA GLY A 269 11.07 3.12 -6.27
C GLY A 269 10.51 3.14 -4.85
N GLN A 270 9.52 3.99 -4.55
CA GLN A 270 8.84 4.09 -3.25
C GLN A 270 7.62 3.16 -3.22
N TRP A 271 7.82 1.90 -3.61
CA TRP A 271 6.77 0.91 -3.79
C TRP A 271 7.14 -0.37 -3.06
N CYS A 272 6.22 -0.92 -2.25
CA CYS A 272 6.47 -2.14 -1.48
C CYS A 272 6.81 -3.34 -2.37
N ARG A 273 6.36 -3.35 -3.63
CA ARG A 273 6.64 -4.39 -4.63
C ARG A 273 7.79 -4.02 -5.58
N ALA A 274 8.51 -2.92 -5.33
CA ALA A 274 9.64 -2.49 -6.16
C ALA A 274 10.75 -3.55 -6.21
N LEU A 275 11.59 -3.47 -7.25
CA LEU A 275 12.78 -4.29 -7.38
C LEU A 275 13.72 -4.04 -6.20
N GLY A 276 13.94 -5.07 -5.38
CA GLY A 276 14.96 -5.05 -4.35
C GLY A 276 16.27 -5.70 -4.81
N ARG A 277 16.15 -6.82 -5.55
CA ARG A 277 17.30 -7.66 -5.96
C ARG A 277 17.13 -8.14 -7.40
N LEU A 278 18.09 -7.82 -8.25
CA LEU A 278 18.20 -8.32 -9.61
C LEU A 278 19.13 -9.54 -9.62
N ILE A 279 18.58 -10.73 -9.87
CA ILE A 279 19.26 -12.02 -9.82
C ILE A 279 19.50 -12.51 -11.26
N LEU A 280 20.76 -12.53 -11.69
CA LEU A 280 21.16 -12.67 -13.08
C LEU A 280 22.00 -13.94 -13.32
N PRO A 281 21.91 -14.58 -14.50
CA PRO A 281 22.85 -15.63 -14.87
C PRO A 281 24.24 -15.02 -15.05
N ALA A 282 25.27 -15.64 -14.49
CA ALA A 282 26.62 -15.06 -14.40
C ALA A 282 27.22 -14.70 -15.77
N ASP A 283 27.00 -15.52 -16.78
CA ASP A 283 27.50 -15.34 -18.15
C ASP A 283 26.76 -14.25 -18.94
N ARG A 284 25.54 -13.86 -18.52
CA ARG A 284 24.72 -12.81 -19.15
C ARG A 284 24.59 -11.54 -18.32
N ALA A 285 25.15 -11.50 -17.11
CA ALA A 285 24.98 -10.38 -16.19
C ALA A 285 25.42 -9.04 -16.81
N ALA A 286 26.57 -9.02 -17.50
CA ALA A 286 27.10 -7.79 -18.10
C ALA A 286 26.19 -7.20 -19.18
N GLU A 287 25.65 -8.03 -20.09
CA GLU A 287 24.76 -7.54 -21.16
C GLU A 287 23.41 -7.06 -20.62
N ILE A 288 22.85 -7.74 -19.61
CA ILE A 288 21.57 -7.36 -19.01
C ILE A 288 21.71 -6.07 -18.22
N LEU A 289 22.80 -5.90 -17.46
CA LEU A 289 23.08 -4.67 -16.72
C LEU A 289 23.31 -3.48 -17.66
N ASP A 290 24.03 -3.67 -18.77
CA ASP A 290 24.23 -2.63 -19.79
C ASP A 290 22.90 -2.22 -20.44
N ALA A 291 22.06 -3.19 -20.85
CA ALA A 291 20.75 -2.92 -21.43
C ALA A 291 19.80 -2.23 -20.43
N THR A 292 19.79 -2.66 -19.18
CA THR A 292 19.01 -2.04 -18.09
C THR A 292 19.49 -0.61 -17.86
N GLY A 293 20.80 -0.39 -17.80
CA GLY A 293 21.40 0.92 -17.61
C GLY A 293 21.06 1.90 -18.72
N LYS A 294 21.04 1.46 -19.99
CA LYS A 294 20.61 2.29 -21.12
C LYS A 294 19.15 2.73 -21.00
N ARG A 295 18.26 1.83 -20.55
CA ARG A 295 16.84 2.16 -20.31
C ARG A 295 16.69 3.17 -19.18
N LEU A 296 17.38 2.94 -18.06
CA LEU A 296 17.36 3.86 -16.92
C LEU A 296 17.92 5.25 -17.27
N ALA A 297 19.00 5.30 -18.05
CA ALA A 297 19.62 6.56 -18.50
C ALA A 297 18.76 7.34 -19.50
N ALA A 298 17.83 6.67 -20.20
CA ALA A 298 16.91 7.28 -21.16
C ALA A 298 15.63 7.84 -20.51
N LEU A 299 15.39 7.56 -19.23
CA LEU A 299 14.19 8.03 -18.53
C LEU A 299 14.14 9.56 -18.48
N ARG A 300 12.96 10.10 -18.75
CA ARG A 300 12.67 11.52 -18.54
C ARG A 300 12.46 11.80 -17.06
N ILE A 301 13.53 12.26 -16.40
CA ILE A 301 13.51 12.68 -15.00
C ILE A 301 13.01 14.12 -14.90
N GLY A 302 11.98 14.38 -14.09
CA GLY A 302 11.39 15.71 -14.04
C GLY A 302 10.28 15.92 -13.01
N PRO A 303 9.61 17.08 -13.08
CA PRO A 303 8.50 17.42 -12.19
C PRO A 303 7.33 16.44 -12.34
N PRO A 304 6.66 16.03 -11.23
CA PRO A 304 5.66 14.98 -11.26
C PRO A 304 4.39 15.34 -12.05
N LEU A 305 4.08 16.61 -12.22
CA LEU A 305 2.88 17.04 -12.94
C LEU A 305 3.10 17.28 -14.44
N ASP A 306 4.34 17.15 -14.92
CA ASP A 306 4.59 17.13 -16.35
C ASP A 306 4.19 15.74 -16.89
N PRO A 307 3.23 15.65 -17.84
CA PRO A 307 2.77 14.37 -18.39
C PRO A 307 3.89 13.57 -19.08
N GLU A 308 4.96 14.22 -19.50
CA GLU A 308 6.10 13.58 -20.15
C GLU A 308 7.13 13.02 -19.14
N THR A 309 7.03 13.37 -17.86
CA THR A 309 7.93 12.85 -16.81
C THR A 309 7.66 11.36 -16.57
N GLU A 310 8.72 10.55 -16.67
CA GLU A 310 8.67 9.11 -16.42
C GLU A 310 9.08 8.76 -14.99
N PHE A 311 9.98 9.56 -14.40
CA PHE A 311 10.54 9.33 -13.08
C PHE A 311 10.69 10.65 -12.31
N GLY A 312 10.14 10.71 -11.09
CA GLY A 312 10.05 11.92 -10.28
C GLY A 312 10.98 11.93 -9.05
N PRO A 313 10.90 12.98 -8.23
CA PRO A 313 11.65 13.07 -6.97
C PRO A 313 11.08 12.15 -5.89
N LEU A 314 11.86 11.90 -4.85
CA LEU A 314 11.38 11.24 -3.63
C LEU A 314 10.54 12.20 -2.78
N ILE A 315 9.67 11.66 -1.94
CA ILE A 315 8.64 12.42 -1.22
C ILE A 315 9.20 13.59 -0.39
N HIS A 316 10.32 13.42 0.30
CA HIS A 316 10.90 14.47 1.15
C HIS A 316 12.41 14.24 1.40
N SER A 317 13.12 15.30 1.79
CA SER A 317 14.58 15.35 1.93
C SER A 317 15.11 14.32 2.92
N ARG A 318 14.43 14.12 4.05
CA ARG A 318 14.82 13.10 5.05
C ARG A 318 14.80 11.68 4.47
N HIS A 319 13.86 11.36 3.59
CA HIS A 319 13.79 10.05 2.94
C HIS A 319 14.88 9.93 1.87
N ALA A 320 15.06 10.98 1.06
CA ALA A 320 16.16 11.02 0.09
C ALA A 320 17.53 10.86 0.75
N HIS A 321 17.76 11.50 1.90
CA HIS A 321 18.99 11.32 2.69
C HIS A 321 19.16 9.88 3.18
N ARG A 322 18.08 9.25 3.69
CA ARG A 322 18.11 7.83 4.11
C ARG A 322 18.47 6.90 2.94
N VAL A 323 17.90 7.12 1.76
CA VAL A 323 18.21 6.32 0.57
C VAL A 323 19.67 6.54 0.15
N ARG A 324 20.17 7.79 0.13
CA ARG A 324 21.60 8.07 -0.16
C ARG A 324 22.54 7.42 0.86
N ALA A 325 22.18 7.41 2.13
CA ALA A 325 22.97 6.79 3.19
C ALA A 325 23.09 5.26 3.00
N ALA A 326 22.09 4.61 2.40
CA ALA A 326 22.17 3.18 2.07
C ALA A 326 23.24 2.86 1.01
N LEU A 327 23.68 3.86 0.23
CA LEU A 327 24.71 3.71 -0.80
C LEU A 327 26.14 3.96 -0.28
N THR A 328 26.29 4.53 0.92
CA THR A 328 27.60 4.93 1.45
C THR A 328 28.57 3.75 1.56
N GLY A 329 29.74 3.88 0.93
CA GLY A 329 30.79 2.85 0.95
C GLY A 329 30.54 1.64 0.05
N ARG A 330 29.45 1.63 -0.73
CA ARG A 330 29.13 0.56 -1.68
C ARG A 330 29.55 0.92 -3.10
N ARG A 331 29.85 -0.10 -3.91
CA ARG A 331 30.05 0.07 -5.36
C ARG A 331 28.69 0.05 -6.05
N PHE A 332 28.44 1.01 -6.93
CA PHE A 332 27.18 1.12 -7.63
C PHE A 332 27.31 1.87 -8.96
N HIS A 333 26.28 1.74 -9.78
CA HIS A 333 26.07 2.56 -10.97
C HIS A 333 24.74 3.31 -10.84
N ALA A 334 24.80 4.62 -11.01
CA ALA A 334 23.65 5.52 -11.01
C ALA A 334 23.39 5.97 -12.44
N TYR A 335 22.11 6.09 -12.82
CA TYR A 335 21.70 6.33 -14.20
C TYR A 335 20.82 7.57 -14.33
N GLY A 336 20.93 8.24 -15.47
CA GLY A 336 20.17 9.45 -15.79
C GLY A 336 20.82 10.74 -15.30
N THR A 337 20.23 11.86 -15.68
CA THR A 337 20.70 13.21 -15.33
C THR A 337 19.64 13.90 -14.47
N LEU A 338 20.03 14.34 -13.28
CA LEU A 338 19.11 15.03 -12.37
C LEU A 338 18.91 16.50 -12.78
N PRO A 339 17.69 17.05 -12.63
CA PRO A 339 17.38 18.45 -12.97
C PRO A 339 18.03 19.50 -12.03
N GLY A 340 18.70 19.09 -10.95
CA GLY A 340 19.34 19.95 -9.95
C GLY A 340 18.36 20.50 -8.90
N GLY A 341 18.74 20.45 -7.62
CA GLY A 341 17.83 20.79 -6.51
C GLY A 341 16.81 19.68 -6.21
N GLY A 342 15.90 19.93 -5.26
CA GLY A 342 14.83 18.99 -4.91
C GLY A 342 15.28 17.67 -4.30
N ASN A 343 14.33 16.75 -4.18
CA ASN A 343 14.50 15.43 -3.58
C ASN A 343 14.76 14.33 -4.61
N TYR A 344 15.39 14.67 -5.74
CA TYR A 344 15.73 13.73 -6.80
C TYR A 344 16.89 12.80 -6.41
N LEU A 345 16.82 11.57 -6.90
CA LEU A 345 17.83 10.54 -6.72
C LEU A 345 17.90 9.65 -7.96
N GLU A 346 19.10 9.41 -8.48
CA GLU A 346 19.32 8.60 -9.68
C GLU A 346 18.91 7.13 -9.44
N PRO A 347 18.18 6.48 -10.36
CA PRO A 347 18.04 5.03 -10.35
C PRO A 347 19.41 4.36 -10.27
N THR A 348 19.57 3.46 -9.29
CA THR A 348 20.88 2.95 -8.89
C THR A 348 20.87 1.43 -8.79
N LEU A 349 21.85 0.79 -9.42
CA LEU A 349 22.14 -0.64 -9.27
C LEU A 349 23.42 -0.81 -8.46
N LEU A 350 23.32 -1.49 -7.31
CA LEU A 350 24.47 -1.84 -6.49
C LEU A 350 25.17 -3.07 -7.07
N ALA A 351 26.50 -3.08 -7.06
CA ALA A 351 27.30 -4.25 -7.43
C ALA A 351 27.52 -5.22 -6.24
N ASP A 352 26.49 -5.33 -5.40
CA ASP A 352 26.43 -6.13 -4.18
C ASP A 352 24.96 -6.48 -3.88
N ASP A 353 24.75 -7.46 -3.01
CA ASP A 353 23.45 -7.85 -2.54
C ASP A 353 22.85 -6.81 -1.58
N LEU A 354 21.52 -6.72 -1.58
CA LEU A 354 20.74 -5.88 -0.71
C LEU A 354 19.78 -6.79 0.05
N THR A 355 19.90 -6.88 1.38
CA THR A 355 19.09 -7.80 2.20
C THR A 355 17.85 -7.15 2.81
N ASP A 356 17.85 -5.81 2.93
CA ASP A 356 16.77 -5.01 3.50
C ASP A 356 16.18 -4.04 2.48
N GLU A 357 14.92 -3.65 2.68
CA GLU A 357 14.24 -2.66 1.84
C GLU A 357 14.85 -1.25 1.99
N VAL A 358 15.19 -0.62 0.86
CA VAL A 358 15.64 0.79 0.81
C VAL A 358 14.46 1.76 0.63
N PHE A 359 13.40 1.31 -0.04
CA PHE A 359 12.20 2.09 -0.38
C PHE A 359 12.52 3.33 -1.24
N GLY A 360 13.40 3.15 -2.21
CA GLY A 360 13.81 4.13 -3.20
C GLY A 360 14.32 3.40 -4.45
N PRO A 361 14.82 4.13 -5.45
CA PRO A 361 15.17 3.59 -6.75
C PRO A 361 16.55 2.90 -6.70
N VAL A 362 16.71 1.95 -5.78
CA VAL A 362 17.98 1.24 -5.51
C VAL A 362 17.71 -0.26 -5.46
N ALA A 363 18.43 -1.04 -6.27
CA ALA A 363 18.40 -2.49 -6.21
C ALA A 363 19.81 -3.09 -6.11
N GLY A 364 19.91 -4.21 -5.39
CA GLY A 364 21.09 -5.07 -5.39
C GLY A 364 21.19 -5.89 -6.67
N THR A 365 22.41 -6.24 -7.07
CA THR A 365 22.65 -7.16 -8.20
C THR A 365 23.42 -8.37 -7.73
N VAL A 366 22.93 -9.56 -8.08
CA VAL A 366 23.50 -10.84 -7.66
C VAL A 366 23.53 -11.78 -8.85
N THR A 367 24.63 -12.52 -9.01
CA THR A 367 24.78 -13.51 -10.09
C THR A 367 24.59 -14.92 -9.56
N TYR A 368 24.20 -15.85 -10.43
CA TYR A 368 24.08 -17.29 -10.14
C TYR A 368 24.64 -18.14 -11.28
N ASP A 369 25.02 -19.39 -10.95
CA ASP A 369 25.54 -20.38 -11.91
C ASP A 369 24.51 -21.47 -12.27
N SER A 370 23.45 -21.64 -11.48
CA SER A 370 22.33 -22.55 -11.76
C SER A 370 20.97 -21.98 -11.35
N VAL A 371 19.89 -22.44 -11.99
CA VAL A 371 18.51 -22.04 -11.65
C VAL A 371 18.17 -22.41 -10.20
N GLU A 372 18.69 -23.53 -9.70
CA GLU A 372 18.57 -23.93 -8.29
C GLU A 372 19.18 -22.89 -7.35
N GLU A 373 20.34 -22.35 -7.70
CA GLU A 373 20.96 -21.27 -6.96
C GLU A 373 20.16 -19.97 -7.06
N ALA A 374 19.63 -19.62 -8.23
CA ALA A 374 18.78 -18.45 -8.41
C ALA A 374 17.57 -18.48 -7.46
N VAL A 375 16.90 -19.64 -7.36
CA VAL A 375 15.78 -19.85 -6.42
C VAL A 375 16.24 -19.74 -4.97
N ARG A 376 17.40 -20.31 -4.62
CA ARG A 376 17.98 -20.19 -3.27
C ARG A 376 18.26 -18.74 -2.92
N LEU A 377 18.85 -17.97 -3.84
CA LEU A 377 19.14 -16.55 -3.66
C LEU A 377 17.85 -15.75 -3.51
N ALA A 378 16.85 -15.97 -4.37
CA ALA A 378 15.55 -15.29 -4.29
C ALA A 378 14.90 -15.48 -2.92
N ASN A 379 15.04 -16.67 -2.33
CA ASN A 379 14.47 -17.03 -1.02
C ASN A 379 15.38 -16.72 0.18
N ALA A 380 16.56 -16.11 -0.02
CA ALA A 380 17.55 -15.88 1.03
C ALA A 380 17.24 -14.67 1.95
N VAL A 381 16.11 -13.99 1.75
CA VAL A 381 15.66 -12.86 2.55
C VAL A 381 14.40 -13.23 3.34
N PRO A 382 14.18 -12.62 4.53
CA PRO A 382 13.04 -12.96 5.39
C PRO A 382 11.71 -12.33 4.94
N TYR A 383 11.71 -11.58 3.84
CA TYR A 383 10.54 -10.95 3.20
C TYR A 383 9.83 -11.93 2.25
N GLY A 384 8.61 -11.61 1.87
CA GLY A 384 7.81 -12.45 0.97
C GLY A 384 6.56 -11.76 0.48
N LEU A 385 6.70 -10.56 -0.10
CA LEU A 385 5.60 -9.81 -0.69
C LEU A 385 5.41 -10.18 -2.16
N GLU A 386 6.32 -9.72 -3.03
CA GLU A 386 6.29 -9.97 -4.46
C GLU A 386 7.56 -10.69 -4.93
N GLY A 387 7.45 -11.43 -6.02
CA GLY A 387 8.58 -11.97 -6.78
C GLY A 387 8.36 -11.81 -8.28
N TYR A 388 9.44 -11.86 -9.04
CA TYR A 388 9.39 -11.73 -10.49
C TYR A 388 10.32 -12.74 -11.15
N VAL A 389 9.86 -13.32 -12.26
CA VAL A 389 10.66 -14.23 -13.09
C VAL A 389 10.58 -13.76 -14.54
N CYS A 390 11.72 -13.74 -15.23
CA CYS A 390 11.79 -13.45 -16.65
C CYS A 390 12.43 -14.64 -17.39
N GLY A 391 11.78 -15.15 -18.42
CA GLY A 391 12.23 -16.32 -19.20
C GLY A 391 11.40 -16.50 -20.46
N SER A 392 11.99 -17.08 -21.52
CA SER A 392 11.29 -17.29 -22.80
C SER A 392 10.53 -18.61 -22.85
N ASP A 393 11.00 -19.63 -22.15
CA ASP A 393 10.27 -20.84 -21.80
C ASP A 393 9.35 -20.53 -20.60
N GLU A 394 8.07 -20.30 -20.91
CA GLU A 394 7.07 -19.94 -19.91
C GLU A 394 6.82 -21.07 -18.90
N ASP A 395 6.88 -22.34 -19.33
CA ASP A 395 6.70 -23.49 -18.43
C ASP A 395 7.84 -23.56 -17.41
N LEU A 396 9.08 -23.33 -17.85
CA LEU A 396 10.24 -23.22 -16.96
C LEU A 396 10.10 -22.01 -16.02
N ALA A 397 9.73 -20.84 -16.56
CA ALA A 397 9.58 -19.62 -15.77
C ALA A 397 8.50 -19.76 -14.69
N VAL A 398 7.36 -20.38 -15.01
CA VAL A 398 6.28 -20.69 -14.06
C VAL A 398 6.75 -21.73 -13.02
N SER A 399 7.47 -22.75 -13.44
CA SER A 399 8.06 -23.75 -12.53
C SER A 399 9.01 -23.10 -11.51
N VAL A 400 9.84 -22.14 -11.95
CA VAL A 400 10.69 -21.34 -11.06
C VAL A 400 9.86 -20.44 -10.16
N ALA A 401 8.84 -19.77 -10.70
CA ALA A 401 7.96 -18.88 -9.95
C ALA A 401 7.29 -19.61 -8.77
N HIS A 402 6.82 -20.84 -8.96
CA HIS A 402 6.24 -21.67 -7.89
C HIS A 402 7.20 -22.00 -6.74
N ARG A 403 8.52 -21.84 -6.95
CA ARG A 403 9.55 -22.10 -5.94
C ARG A 403 10.00 -20.83 -5.22
N ILE A 404 9.57 -19.64 -5.66
CA ILE A 404 9.86 -18.37 -4.99
C ILE A 404 8.90 -18.17 -3.81
N ARG A 405 9.45 -17.81 -2.65
CA ARG A 405 8.71 -17.59 -1.41
C ARG A 405 8.21 -16.15 -1.33
N ALA A 406 7.23 -15.83 -2.18
CA ALA A 406 6.53 -14.55 -2.15
C ALA A 406 5.03 -14.79 -2.33
N GLY A 407 4.25 -13.81 -1.89
CA GLY A 407 2.80 -13.88 -1.96
C GLY A 407 2.26 -13.85 -3.40
N GLU A 408 2.79 -12.95 -4.22
CA GLU A 408 2.47 -12.85 -5.66
C GLU A 408 3.77 -12.96 -6.45
N VAL A 409 3.81 -13.81 -7.48
CA VAL A 409 4.98 -13.95 -8.36
C VAL A 409 4.57 -13.73 -9.81
N LYS A 410 5.15 -12.72 -10.46
CA LYS A 410 4.83 -12.36 -11.85
C LYS A 410 5.88 -12.92 -12.81
N VAL A 411 5.41 -13.69 -13.79
CA VAL A 411 6.22 -14.17 -14.90
C VAL A 411 6.11 -13.18 -16.06
N ASN A 412 7.25 -12.73 -16.57
CA ASN A 412 7.36 -11.84 -17.73
C ASN A 412 6.53 -10.54 -17.63
N GLY A 413 6.30 -10.03 -16.41
CA GLY A 413 5.47 -8.87 -16.15
C GLY A 413 5.96 -7.99 -14.99
N SER A 414 5.90 -6.68 -15.19
CA SER A 414 6.34 -5.62 -14.27
C SER A 414 5.20 -4.65 -13.87
N SER A 415 3.96 -5.00 -14.21
CA SER A 415 2.79 -4.14 -13.95
C SER A 415 2.62 -3.82 -12.46
N ILE A 416 2.23 -2.57 -12.19
CA ILE A 416 1.83 -2.09 -10.86
C ILE A 416 0.57 -2.79 -10.34
N MET A 417 -0.28 -3.28 -11.26
CA MET A 417 -1.49 -4.03 -10.94
C MET A 417 -1.15 -5.47 -10.54
N SER A 418 -2.00 -6.08 -9.72
CA SER A 418 -1.94 -7.52 -9.46
C SER A 418 -2.35 -8.31 -10.70
N LEU A 419 -1.95 -9.58 -10.78
CA LEU A 419 -2.23 -10.49 -11.89
C LEU A 419 -3.73 -10.61 -12.16
N HIS A 420 -4.54 -10.54 -11.11
CA HIS A 420 -5.98 -10.47 -11.22
C HIS A 420 -6.59 -9.70 -10.04
N LEU A 421 -7.65 -8.94 -10.28
CA LEU A 421 -8.31 -8.13 -9.24
C LEU A 421 -8.94 -8.99 -8.12
N MET A 422 -9.45 -10.17 -8.49
CA MET A 422 -10.16 -11.07 -7.58
C MET A 422 -9.26 -12.07 -6.85
N THR A 423 -7.94 -12.04 -7.06
CA THR A 423 -7.02 -12.86 -6.27
C THR A 423 -6.64 -12.14 -4.98
N PRO A 424 -6.27 -12.90 -3.93
CA PRO A 424 -5.65 -12.32 -2.74
C PRO A 424 -4.42 -11.48 -3.11
N ARG A 425 -4.10 -10.53 -2.23
CA ARG A 425 -2.80 -9.85 -2.14
C ARG A 425 -2.16 -10.31 -0.83
N PRO A 426 -1.44 -11.43 -0.85
CA PRO A 426 -0.87 -12.02 0.35
C PRO A 426 0.51 -11.44 0.67
N ALA A 427 0.82 -11.38 1.97
CA ALA A 427 2.12 -10.93 2.45
C ALA A 427 2.70 -11.97 3.42
N TRP A 428 3.89 -12.50 3.10
CA TRP A 428 4.53 -13.58 3.86
C TRP A 428 5.76 -13.10 4.62
N GLY A 429 6.14 -13.84 5.68
CA GLY A 429 7.36 -13.57 6.44
C GLY A 429 7.34 -12.19 7.09
N LEU A 430 8.40 -11.40 6.91
CA LEU A 430 8.45 -10.02 7.40
C LEU A 430 7.63 -9.04 6.56
N SER A 431 7.10 -9.46 5.42
CA SER A 431 6.27 -8.60 4.58
C SER A 431 4.86 -8.43 5.10
N GLY A 432 4.39 -9.23 6.05
CA GLY A 432 3.06 -8.99 6.58
C GLY A 432 2.42 -10.10 7.40
N LEU A 433 1.17 -9.85 7.76
CA LEU A 433 0.27 -10.78 8.44
C LEU A 433 -1.13 -10.64 7.85
N GLY A 434 -1.72 -11.78 7.45
CA GLY A 434 -3.00 -11.79 6.74
C GLY A 434 -2.84 -11.47 5.26
N GLU A 435 -3.95 -11.49 4.55
CA GLU A 435 -4.02 -11.20 3.13
C GLU A 435 -4.92 -9.99 2.95
N GLU A 436 -4.47 -9.00 2.19
CA GLU A 436 -5.38 -8.05 1.56
C GLU A 436 -5.96 -8.65 0.28
N GLY A 437 -6.86 -7.93 -0.38
CA GLY A 437 -7.48 -8.39 -1.62
C GLY A 437 -8.90 -7.89 -1.75
N THR A 438 -9.66 -8.49 -2.64
CA THR A 438 -11.06 -8.09 -2.81
C THR A 438 -11.92 -8.69 -1.69
N THR A 439 -11.93 -10.02 -1.53
CA THR A 439 -12.78 -10.68 -0.51
C THR A 439 -12.07 -10.78 0.84
N GLU A 440 -10.75 -10.86 0.80
CA GLU A 440 -9.88 -11.11 1.94
C GLU A 440 -9.95 -9.94 2.92
N THR A 441 -9.83 -8.71 2.42
CA THR A 441 -9.95 -7.48 3.21
C THR A 441 -11.35 -7.32 3.81
N LEU A 442 -12.43 -7.56 3.05
CA LEU A 442 -13.79 -7.52 3.60
C LEU A 442 -13.94 -8.50 4.77
N ARG A 443 -13.49 -9.74 4.58
CA ARG A 443 -13.62 -10.80 5.59
C ARG A 443 -12.76 -10.56 6.81
N PHE A 444 -11.60 -9.91 6.67
CA PHE A 444 -10.73 -9.55 7.78
C PHE A 444 -11.46 -8.74 8.87
N PHE A 445 -12.33 -7.81 8.46
CA PHE A 445 -13.09 -6.97 9.38
C PHE A 445 -14.30 -7.67 10.03
N THR A 446 -14.46 -8.98 9.85
CA THR A 446 -15.65 -9.73 10.30
C THR A 446 -15.33 -10.95 11.16
N GLY A 447 -16.24 -11.26 12.08
CA GLY A 447 -16.31 -12.53 12.79
C GLY A 447 -17.46 -13.39 12.26
N ALA A 448 -17.21 -14.69 12.04
CA ALA A 448 -18.27 -15.62 11.65
C ALA A 448 -19.14 -15.98 12.87
N ARG A 449 -20.47 -15.86 12.72
CA ARG A 449 -21.48 -16.38 13.64
C ARG A 449 -22.24 -17.50 12.95
N VAL A 450 -22.25 -18.66 13.60
CA VAL A 450 -22.95 -19.87 13.14
C VAL A 450 -24.20 -20.05 14.00
N VAL A 451 -25.37 -20.13 13.37
CA VAL A 451 -26.66 -20.30 14.05
C VAL A 451 -27.45 -21.40 13.35
N GLY A 452 -27.81 -22.45 14.08
CA GLY A 452 -28.65 -23.52 13.59
C GLY A 452 -29.44 -24.14 14.74
N VAL A 453 -30.48 -24.91 14.40
CA VAL A 453 -31.13 -25.79 15.36
C VAL A 453 -30.34 -27.10 15.37
N GLU A 454 -30.04 -27.61 16.57
CA GLU A 454 -29.38 -28.90 16.71
C GLU A 454 -30.21 -30.00 16.03
N GLY A 455 -29.55 -30.93 15.33
CA GLY A 455 -30.23 -32.00 14.59
C GLY A 455 -30.67 -33.15 15.51
N ARG A 456 -30.22 -34.37 15.21
CA ARG A 456 -30.57 -35.61 15.95
C ARG A 456 -30.25 -35.62 17.45
N PHE A 457 -29.53 -34.62 17.96
CA PHE A 457 -29.16 -34.49 19.37
C PHE A 457 -29.96 -33.40 20.10
N ALA A 458 -30.87 -32.71 19.40
CA ALA A 458 -31.72 -31.71 20.02
C ALA A 458 -32.47 -32.30 21.22
N LEU A 459 -32.38 -31.61 22.35
CA LEU A 459 -33.02 -32.01 23.61
C LEU A 459 -34.54 -31.77 23.61
N HIS A 460 -35.06 -31.02 22.64
CA HIS A 460 -36.50 -30.87 22.44
C HIS A 460 -36.99 -31.91 21.44
N THR A 461 -37.97 -32.71 21.84
CA THR A 461 -38.77 -33.49 20.90
C THR A 461 -39.66 -32.54 20.12
N SER A 462 -39.48 -32.49 18.80
CA SER A 462 -40.42 -31.85 17.86
C SER A 462 -41.82 -32.42 17.97
#